data_AF-A0A200IIR1-F1
#
_entry.id   AF-A0A200IIR1-F1
#
_cell.length_a   1.000
_cell.length_b   1.000
_cell.length_c   1.000
_cell.angle_alpha   90.00
_cell.angle_beta   90.00
_cell.angle_gamma   90.00
#
_symmetry.space_group_name_H-M   'P 1'
#
loop_
_entity.id
_entity.type
_entity.pdbx_description
1 polymer ?
#
loop_
_entity_poly.entity_id
_entity_poly.type
_entity_poly.pdbx_seq_one_letter_code
_entity_poly.pdbx_strand_id
1 'polypeptide(L)' 'MTKEESIDFVKRYEKELILSKKQVDRWAGKKYLAVYEIAELEEITPFQYNREKNMDDWVITDDINKIKL' A
#
# COMPACT_ATOMS: atom_id res chain seq x y z
N MET A 1 -9.79 -4.09 16.97
CA MET A 1 -9.66 -5.56 16.95
C MET A 1 -8.83 -5.99 18.14
N THR A 2 -9.15 -7.13 18.76
CA THR A 2 -8.22 -7.86 19.64
C THR A 2 -7.04 -8.38 18.81
N LYS A 3 -6.00 -8.88 19.49
CA LYS A 3 -4.82 -9.41 18.81
C LYS A 3 -5.19 -10.63 17.96
N GLU A 4 -6.02 -11.51 18.50
CA GLU A 4 -6.52 -12.72 17.87
C GLU A 4 -7.40 -12.38 16.65
N GLU A 5 -8.35 -11.46 16.80
CA GLU A 5 -9.19 -10.97 15.70
C GLU A 5 -8.35 -10.41 14.54
N SER A 6 -7.29 -9.68 14.86
CA SER A 6 -6.37 -9.10 13.87
C SER A 6 -5.58 -10.18 13.12
N ILE A 7 -5.11 -11.22 13.83
CA ILE A 7 -4.42 -12.36 13.22
C ILE A 7 -5.36 -13.10 12.27
N ASP A 8 -6.59 -13.37 12.71
CA ASP A 8 -7.58 -14.07 11.89
C ASP A 8 -8.04 -13.23 10.70
N PHE A 9 -8.08 -11.91 10.85
CA PHE A 9 -8.37 -10.99 9.76
C PHE A 9 -7.29 -11.02 8.68
N VAL A 10 -6.00 -11.03 9.04
CA VAL A 10 -4.91 -11.16 8.05
C VAL A 10 -4.94 -12.53 7.37
N LYS A 11 -5.16 -13.61 8.13
CA LYS A 11 -5.26 -14.98 7.58
C LYS A 11 -6.40 -15.15 6.59
N ARG A 12 -7.53 -14.47 6.81
CA ARG A 12 -8.69 -14.51 5.91
C ARG A 12 -8.34 -14.13 4.47
N TYR A 13 -7.39 -13.20 4.29
CA TYR A 13 -6.98 -12.67 2.99
C TYR A 13 -5.56 -13.11 2.58
N GLU A 14 -5.04 -14.19 3.16
CA GLU A 14 -3.65 -14.62 2.96
C GLU A 14 -3.35 -14.95 1.49
N LYS A 15 -4.34 -15.48 0.76
CA LYS A 15 -4.20 -15.85 -0.65
C LYS A 15 -4.05 -14.64 -1.57
N GLU A 16 -4.76 -13.57 -1.27
CA GLU A 16 -4.79 -12.33 -2.05
C GLU A 16 -3.62 -11.41 -1.68
N LEU A 17 -3.26 -11.36 -0.39
CA LEU A 17 -2.21 -10.47 0.10
C LEU A 17 -0.80 -10.96 -0.23
N ILE A 18 -0.61 -12.29 -0.38
CA ILE A 18 0.68 -12.93 -0.73
C ILE A 18 1.85 -12.36 0.11
N LEU A 19 1.63 -12.24 1.43
CA LEU A 19 2.60 -11.62 2.34
C LEU A 19 3.76 -12.58 2.65
N SER A 20 4.98 -12.06 2.66
CA SER A 20 6.12 -12.77 3.26
C SER A 20 5.92 -12.92 4.78
N LYS A 21 6.62 -13.87 5.39
CA LYS A 21 6.59 -14.08 6.85
C LYS A 21 6.86 -12.78 7.65
N LYS A 22 7.87 -12.01 7.24
CA LYS A 22 8.19 -10.72 7.89
C LYS A 22 7.06 -9.71 7.80
N GLN A 23 6.30 -9.71 6.69
CA GLN A 23 5.13 -8.84 6.53
C GLN A 23 3.96 -9.35 7.37
N VAL A 24 3.70 -10.65 7.43
CA VAL A 24 2.68 -11.22 8.33
C VAL A 24 2.98 -10.84 9.78
N ASP A 25 4.22 -11.02 10.23
CA ASP A 25 4.64 -10.66 11.60
C ASP A 25 4.49 -9.14 11.87
N ARG A 26 4.62 -8.31 10.83
CA ARG A 26 4.45 -6.85 10.93
C ARG A 26 2.97 -6.45 11.04
N TRP A 27 2.07 -7.12 10.32
CA TRP A 27 0.67 -6.71 10.17
C TRP A 27 -0.29 -7.42 11.13
N ALA A 28 -0.08 -8.71 11.39
CA ALA A 28 -0.95 -9.50 12.24
C ALA A 28 -0.85 -9.05 13.72
N GLY A 29 -1.98 -8.75 14.34
CA GLY A 29 -2.04 -8.25 15.72
C GLY A 29 -2.14 -6.72 15.84
N LYS A 30 -2.20 -5.98 14.73
CA LYS A 30 -2.47 -4.52 14.75
C LYS A 30 -3.93 -4.24 15.12
N LYS A 31 -4.13 -3.22 15.95
CA LYS A 31 -5.46 -2.79 16.46
C LYS A 31 -6.40 -2.34 15.35
N TYR A 32 -5.83 -1.73 14.31
CA TYR A 32 -6.53 -1.20 13.13
C TYR A 32 -5.85 -1.72 11.88
N LEU A 33 -6.63 -2.32 10.99
CA LEU A 33 -6.21 -2.82 9.70
C LEU A 33 -7.31 -2.51 8.69
N ALA A 34 -6.91 -2.26 7.45
CA ALA A 34 -7.79 -2.18 6.31
C ALA A 34 -7.18 -3.02 5.19
N VAL A 35 -8.02 -3.75 4.47
CA VAL A 35 -7.66 -4.49 3.26
C VAL A 35 -8.45 -3.85 2.12
N TYR A 36 -7.76 -3.60 1.02
CA TYR A 36 -8.34 -3.04 -0.18
C TYR A 36 -8.17 -4.04 -1.31
N GLU A 37 -9.28 -4.34 -1.96
CA GLU A 37 -9.26 -5.07 -3.23
C GLU A 37 -9.12 -4.06 -4.36
N ILE A 38 -8.25 -4.35 -5.31
CA ILE A 38 -8.05 -3.53 -6.50
C ILE A 38 -8.46 -4.40 -7.68
N ALA A 39 -9.43 -3.92 -8.45
CA ALA A 39 -9.85 -4.51 -9.70
C ALA A 39 -9.36 -3.64 -10.87
N GLU A 40 -9.44 -4.18 -12.09
CA GLU A 40 -9.17 -3.40 -13.32
C GLU A 40 -7.77 -2.78 -13.34
N LEU A 41 -6.76 -3.58 -13.00
CA LEU A 41 -5.36 -3.15 -13.07
C LEU A 41 -4.96 -2.88 -14.52
N GLU A 42 -4.59 -1.63 -14.80
CA GLU A 42 -4.05 -1.20 -16.08
C GLU A 42 -2.54 -0.94 -15.98
N GLU A 43 -1.78 -1.45 -16.95
CA GLU A 43 -0.36 -1.14 -17.05
C GLU A 43 -0.18 0.31 -17.52
N ILE A 44 0.72 1.03 -16.85
CA ILE A 44 1.10 2.38 -17.24
C ILE A 44 2.54 2.40 -17.74
N THR A 45 2.83 3.25 -18.72
CA THR A 45 4.22 3.52 -19.10
C THR A 45 4.93 4.23 -17.94
N PRO A 46 6.07 3.71 -17.47
CA PRO A 46 6.87 4.40 -16.45
C PRO A 46 7.30 5.78 -16.96
N PHE A 47 7.25 6.78 -16.08
CA PHE A 47 7.69 8.14 -16.38
C PHE A 47 8.62 8.64 -15.28
N GLN A 48 9.43 9.63 -15.62
CA GLN A 48 10.29 10.32 -14.67
C GLN A 48 9.61 11.60 -14.19
N TYR A 49 9.95 12.03 -12.98
CA TYR A 49 9.52 13.31 -12.42
C TYR A 49 10.65 13.86 -11.55
N ASN A 50 10.70 15.18 -11.41
CA ASN A 50 11.65 15.81 -10.50
C ASN A 50 11.15 15.68 -9.06
N ARG A 51 11.93 15.00 -8.21
CA ARG A 51 11.67 14.98 -6.76
C ARG A 51 12.19 16.28 -6.15
N GLU A 52 11.34 16.98 -5.39
CA GLU A 52 11.77 18.17 -4.66
C GLU A 52 12.75 17.80 -3.53
N LYS A 53 13.64 18.73 -3.16
CA LYS A 53 14.66 18.54 -2.12
C LYS A 53 14.14 18.77 -0.69
N ASN A 54 12.83 18.93 -0.51
CA ASN A 54 12.24 19.09 0.82
C ASN A 54 12.09 17.72 1.52
N MET A 55 11.83 17.78 2.83
CA MET A 55 11.74 16.61 3.70
C MET A 55 10.45 15.79 3.48
N ASP A 56 9.52 16.31 2.68
CA ASP A 56 8.25 15.65 2.41
C ASP A 56 8.43 14.62 1.28
N ASP A 57 8.04 13.37 1.53
CA ASP A 57 8.06 12.30 0.53
C ASP A 57 6.98 12.46 -0.56
N TRP A 58 6.30 13.61 -0.61
CA TRP A 58 5.04 13.83 -1.30
C TRP A 58 5.20 14.95 -2.34
N VAL A 59 4.78 14.68 -3.57
CA VAL A 59 4.64 15.71 -4.62
C VAL A 59 3.18 16.13 -4.66
N ILE A 60 2.88 17.34 -4.22
CA ILE A 60 1.53 17.90 -4.27
C ILE A 60 1.27 18.38 -5.70
N THR A 61 0.33 17.75 -6.40
CA THR A 61 -0.12 18.16 -7.72
C THR A 61 -1.62 17.88 -7.87
N ASP A 62 -2.30 18.72 -8.66
CA ASP A 62 -3.69 18.52 -9.06
C ASP A 62 -3.82 17.65 -10.32
N ASP A 63 -2.73 17.51 -11.08
CA ASP A 63 -2.66 16.69 -12.28
C ASP A 63 -1.28 16.02 -12.39
N ILE A 64 -1.27 14.70 -12.50
CA ILE A 64 -0.06 13.90 -12.65
C ILE A 64 0.73 14.27 -13.92
N ASN A 65 0.07 14.75 -14.96
CA ASN A 65 0.74 15.10 -16.22
C ASN A 65 1.60 16.36 -16.09
N LYS A 66 1.36 17.21 -15.11
CA LYS A 66 2.16 18.41 -14.84
C LYS A 66 3.53 18.10 -14.22
N ILE A 67 3.70 16.89 -13.66
CA ILE A 67 4.94 16.49 -13.00
C ILE A 67 5.79 15.53 -13.84
N LYS A 68 5.26 15.00 -14.94
CA LYS A 68 6.02 14.12 -15.83
C LYS A 68 7.10 14.91 -16.58
N LEU A 69 8.29 14.33 -16.69
CA LEU A 69 9.37 14.78 -17.56
C LEU A 69 9.20 14.24 -18.99
#